data_AF-A0A6I2NAU2-F1
#
_entry.id   AF-A0A6I2NAU2-F1
#
_cell.length_a   1.000
_cell.length_b   1.000
_cell.length_c   1.000
_cell.angle_alpha   90.00
_cell.angle_beta   90.00
_cell.angle_gamma   90.00
#
_symmetry.space_group_name_H-M   'P 1'
#
loop_
_entity.id
_entity.type
_entity.pdbx_description
1 polymer ?
#
loop_
_entity_poly.entity_id
_entity_poly.type
_entity_poly.pdbx_seq_one_letter_code
_entity_poly.pdbx_strand_id
1 'polypeptide(L)'
;MIYIGIDTGVHTGIAIWDNRKRSLEMVKQMPIHRAMAVVQSYADMQKTGVGDKIIVRVEDPRQRTWFGTERMTREEERKRLQGVGSVKRDATIWEDYLTELGVEFEMVAPKRNITKMSQEYFKQLTGWKKQTNEHSRDAAMLVFGF
;
A
#
# COMPACT_ATOMS: atom_id res chain seq x y z
N MET A 1 -11.69 -2.97 14.24
CA MET A 1 -10.31 -3.16 13.76
C MET A 1 -10.22 -2.55 12.38
N ILE A 2 -9.22 -1.69 12.17
CA ILE A 2 -8.98 -1.00 10.91
C ILE A 2 -7.73 -1.57 10.28
N TYR A 3 -7.78 -1.83 8.98
CA TYR A 3 -6.61 -2.22 8.21
C TYR A 3 -6.22 -1.08 7.28
N ILE A 4 -4.95 -0.71 7.27
CA ILE A 4 -4.42 0.34 6.41
C ILE A 4 -3.46 -0.29 5.39
N GLY A 5 -3.79 -0.21 4.12
CA GLY A 5 -2.96 -0.72 3.03
C GLY A 5 -2.09 0.39 2.46
N ILE A 6 -0.81 0.13 2.25
CA ILE A 6 0.18 1.06 1.72
C ILE A 6 0.89 0.43 0.52
N ASP A 7 0.73 1.03 -0.65
CA ASP A 7 1.56 0.74 -1.82
C ASP A 7 2.73 1.74 -1.88
N THR A 8 3.95 1.21 -1.86
CA THR A 8 5.18 2.01 -1.68
C THR A 8 5.71 2.57 -2.99
N GLY A 9 6.17 3.83 -2.94
CA GLY A 9 6.76 4.54 -4.06
C GLY A 9 6.55 6.04 -3.98
N VAL A 10 7.10 6.78 -4.96
CA VAL A 10 7.00 8.25 -5.11
C VAL A 10 5.54 8.74 -5.00
N HIS A 11 4.62 7.91 -5.48
CA HIS A 11 3.19 8.11 -5.46
C HIS A 11 2.54 7.04 -4.59
N THR A 12 2.58 7.25 -3.28
CA THR A 12 2.12 6.27 -2.30
C THR A 12 0.61 6.04 -2.39
N GLY A 13 0.21 4.81 -2.69
CA GLY A 13 -1.18 4.39 -2.57
C GLY A 13 -1.52 4.15 -1.11
N ILE A 14 -2.68 4.63 -0.66
CA ILE A 14 -3.21 4.36 0.68
C ILE A 14 -4.67 3.94 0.60
N ALA A 15 -5.01 2.91 1.35
CA ALA A 15 -6.38 2.46 1.53
C ALA A 15 -6.68 2.16 2.99
N ILE A 16 -7.93 2.38 3.39
CA ILE A 16 -8.41 2.11 4.75
C ILE A 16 -9.62 1.19 4.63
N TRP A 17 -9.53 0.05 5.29
CA TRP A 17 -10.57 -0.96 5.38
C TRP A 17 -11.09 -1.06 6.80
N ASP A 18 -12.40 -0.92 6.96
CA ASP A 18 -13.08 -1.16 8.23
C ASP A 18 -13.64 -2.59 8.24
N ASN A 19 -13.04 -3.45 9.07
CA ASN A 19 -13.47 -4.85 9.18
C ASN A 19 -14.89 -4.99 9.76
N ARG A 20 -15.31 -4.07 10.65
CA ARG A 20 -16.65 -4.14 11.24
C ARG A 20 -17.73 -3.84 10.19
N LYS A 21 -17.49 -2.86 9.34
CA LYS A 21 -18.41 -2.48 8.25
C LYS A 21 -18.22 -3.31 6.99
N ARG A 22 -17.12 -4.07 6.89
CA ARG A 22 -16.73 -4.83 5.71
C ARG A 22 -16.66 -3.93 4.46
N SER A 23 -16.07 -2.74 4.62
CA SER A 23 -16.06 -1.72 3.57
C SER A 23 -14.77 -0.90 3.54
N LEU A 24 -14.41 -0.42 2.35
CA LEU A 24 -13.36 0.58 2.17
C LEU A 24 -13.89 1.95 2.58
N GLU A 25 -13.14 2.65 3.44
CA GLU A 25 -13.41 4.02 3.90
C GLU A 25 -12.60 5.04 3.11
N MET A 26 -11.39 4.65 2.70
CA MET A 26 -10.49 5.49 1.91
C MET A 26 -9.74 4.65 0.88
N VAL A 27 -9.61 5.20 -0.32
CA VAL A 27 -8.75 4.68 -1.40
C VAL A 27 -8.22 5.89 -2.17
N LYS A 28 -6.94 6.23 -1.99
CA LYS A 28 -6.31 7.42 -2.60
C LYS A 28 -4.84 7.18 -2.90
N GLN A 29 -4.27 8.07 -3.70
CA GLN A 29 -2.82 8.25 -3.82
C GLN A 29 -2.45 9.58 -3.18
N MET A 30 -1.31 9.63 -2.50
CA MET A 30 -0.75 10.86 -1.93
C MET A 30 0.77 10.75 -1.79
N PRO A 31 1.48 11.86 -1.52
CA PRO A 31 2.88 11.81 -1.15
C PRO A 31 3.10 11.02 0.15
N ILE A 32 4.24 10.36 0.29
CA ILE A 32 4.59 9.51 1.45
C ILE A 32 4.36 10.21 2.80
N HIS A 33 4.79 11.46 2.96
CA HIS A 33 4.62 12.22 4.20
C HIS A 33 3.15 12.47 4.57
N ARG A 34 2.25 12.59 3.58
CA ARG A 34 0.81 12.71 3.82
C ARG A 34 0.22 11.37 4.24
N ALA A 35 0.66 10.28 3.63
CA ALA A 35 0.24 8.93 4.02
C ALA A 35 0.70 8.62 5.46
N MET A 36 1.93 8.97 5.83
CA MET A 36 2.46 8.83 7.19
C MET A 36 1.63 9.61 8.21
N ALA A 37 1.24 10.85 7.90
CA ALA A 37 0.39 11.66 8.78
C ALA A 37 -1.01 11.04 8.96
N VAL A 38 -1.55 10.36 7.93
CA VAL A 38 -2.80 9.60 8.06
C VAL A 38 -2.59 8.40 8.99
N VAL A 39 -1.53 7.61 8.81
CA VAL A 39 -1.26 6.48 9.71
C VAL A 39 -1.06 6.96 11.16
N GLN A 40 -0.37 8.08 11.35
CA GLN A 40 -0.15 8.68 12.67
C GLN A 40 -1.46 9.03 13.36
N SER A 41 -2.38 9.70 12.66
CA SER A 41 -3.65 10.11 13.28
C SER A 41 -4.49 8.92 13.74
N TYR A 42 -4.49 7.81 12.98
CA TYR A 42 -5.13 6.57 13.39
C TYR A 42 -4.41 5.90 14.58
N ALA A 43 -3.08 5.93 14.59
CA ALA A 43 -2.29 5.41 15.71
C ALA A 43 -2.52 6.19 17.01
N ASP A 44 -2.61 7.52 16.93
CA ASP A 44 -2.89 8.39 18.07
C ASP A 44 -4.32 8.18 18.61
N MET A 45 -5.30 8.02 17.71
CA MET A 45 -6.67 7.64 18.11
C MET A 45 -6.69 6.29 18.84
N GLN A 46 -5.95 5.29 18.37
CA GLN A 46 -5.82 4.00 19.06
C GLN A 46 -5.18 4.19 20.45
N LYS A 47 -4.07 4.93 20.56
CA LYS A 47 -3.35 5.15 21.83
C LYS A 47 -4.18 5.87 22.87
N THR A 48 -5.06 6.79 22.45
CA THR A 48 -5.98 7.52 23.34
C THR A 48 -7.23 6.72 23.72
N GLY A 49 -7.40 5.50 23.20
CA GLY A 49 -8.53 4.61 23.51
C GLY A 49 -9.84 4.99 22.81
N VAL A 50 -9.83 6.03 21.97
CA VAL A 50 -10.99 6.46 21.18
C VAL A 50 -11.11 5.67 19.87
N GLY A 51 -9.97 5.26 19.31
CA GLY A 51 -9.87 4.56 18.02
C GLY A 51 -9.88 3.05 18.12
N ASP A 52 -10.19 2.42 17.00
CA ASP A 52 -10.05 0.98 16.80
C ASP A 52 -8.58 0.55 16.72
N LYS A 53 -8.29 -0.72 17.07
CA LYS A 53 -6.99 -1.35 16.78
C LYS A 53 -6.70 -1.26 15.28
N ILE A 54 -5.49 -0.84 14.92
CA ILE A 54 -5.03 -0.71 13.54
C ILE A 54 -3.94 -1.73 13.21
N ILE A 55 -3.97 -2.24 11.98
CA ILE A 55 -2.92 -3.08 11.39
C ILE A 55 -2.55 -2.46 10.04
N VAL A 56 -1.27 -2.15 9.85
CA VAL A 56 -0.76 -1.57 8.60
C VAL A 56 -0.15 -2.65 7.72
N ARG A 57 -0.58 -2.78 6.48
CA ARG A 57 -0.01 -3.71 5.49
C ARG A 57 0.70 -2.91 4.41
N VAL A 58 2.01 -3.09 4.30
CA VAL A 58 2.87 -2.33 3.38
C VAL A 58 3.40 -3.26 2.30
N GLU A 59 3.25 -2.89 1.03
CA GLU A 59 3.90 -3.62 -0.06
C GLU A 59 5.43 -3.44 -0.01
N ASP A 60 6.16 -4.55 0.03
CA ASP A 60 7.61 -4.59 0.15
C ASP A 60 8.30 -5.14 -1.12
N PRO A 61 8.78 -4.27 -2.02
CA PRO A 61 9.50 -4.68 -3.23
C PRO A 61 10.79 -5.45 -2.95
N ARG A 62 11.34 -5.40 -1.72
CA ARG A 62 12.54 -6.15 -1.32
C ARG A 62 12.28 -7.65 -1.29
N GLN A 63 11.04 -8.07 -1.05
CA GLN A 63 10.62 -9.48 -1.02
C GLN A 63 10.28 -10.06 -2.40
N ARG A 64 10.47 -9.29 -3.48
CA ARG A 64 10.18 -9.75 -4.85
C ARG A 64 11.17 -10.81 -5.31
N THR A 65 10.66 -11.98 -5.73
CA THR A 65 11.47 -13.13 -6.20
C THR A 65 11.55 -13.25 -7.72
N TRP A 66 10.86 -12.39 -8.49
CA TRP A 66 10.92 -12.37 -9.96
C TRP A 66 11.32 -10.99 -10.49
N PHE A 67 12.32 -10.97 -11.36
CA PHE A 67 12.70 -9.79 -12.13
C PHE A 67 12.46 -10.16 -13.59
N GLY A 68 11.30 -9.79 -14.13
CA GLY A 68 10.91 -10.08 -15.52
C GLY A 68 11.71 -9.25 -16.53
N THR A 69 13.04 -9.30 -16.45
CA THR A 69 13.99 -8.58 -17.31
C THR A 69 14.47 -9.42 -18.49
N GLU A 70 14.17 -10.73 -18.52
CA GLU A 70 14.63 -11.69 -19.54
C GLU A 70 14.27 -11.33 -20.99
N ARG A 71 13.25 -10.49 -21.21
CA ARG A 71 12.77 -10.05 -22.54
C ARG A 71 12.93 -8.55 -22.80
N MET A 72 13.63 -7.81 -21.95
CA MET A 72 13.74 -6.35 -22.04
C MET A 72 15.02 -5.92 -22.76
N THR A 73 14.99 -4.76 -23.42
CA THR A 73 16.22 -4.14 -23.94
C THR A 73 17.11 -3.64 -22.78
N ARG A 74 18.42 -3.56 -23.02
CA ARG A 74 19.39 -3.07 -22.00
C ARG A 74 19.03 -1.69 -21.44
N GLU A 75 18.45 -0.81 -22.23
CA GLU A 75 18.05 0.52 -21.77
C GLU A 75 16.85 0.47 -20.82
N GLU A 76 15.86 -0.35 -21.12
CA GLU A 76 14.68 -0.53 -20.27
C GLU A 76 15.02 -1.22 -18.95
N GLU A 77 15.92 -2.20 -19.00
CA GLU A 77 16.46 -2.86 -17.82
C GLU A 77 17.17 -1.84 -16.92
N ARG A 78 18.03 -0.98 -17.49
CA ARG A 78 18.76 0.04 -16.73
C ARG A 78 17.83 1.07 -16.08
N LYS A 79 16.79 1.52 -16.79
CA LYS A 79 15.75 2.43 -16.24
C LYS A 79 14.99 1.77 -15.09
N ARG A 80 14.60 0.50 -15.23
CA ARG A 80 13.94 -0.24 -14.14
C ARG A 80 14.85 -0.39 -12.93
N LEU A 81 16.11 -0.79 -13.12
CA LEU A 81 17.07 -0.98 -12.03
C LEU A 81 17.32 0.31 -11.24
N GLN A 82 17.37 1.46 -11.90
CA GLN A 82 17.46 2.77 -11.23
C GLN A 82 16.24 3.07 -10.35
N GLY A 83 15.03 2.74 -10.83
CA GLY A 83 13.80 2.91 -10.05
C GLY A 83 13.70 1.97 -8.85
N VAL A 84 14.18 0.72 -8.98
CA VAL A 84 14.11 -0.30 -7.91
C VAL A 84 14.78 0.16 -6.62
N GLY A 85 15.92 0.86 -6.70
CA GLY A 85 16.62 1.38 -5.53
C GLY A 85 15.76 2.36 -4.72
N SER A 86 15.04 3.25 -5.39
CA SER A 86 14.16 4.22 -4.74
C SER A 86 13.01 3.54 -4.00
N VAL A 87 12.33 2.59 -4.63
CA VAL A 87 11.17 1.92 -4.01
C VAL A 87 11.61 1.06 -2.81
N LYS A 88 12.77 0.41 -2.89
CA LYS A 88 13.33 -0.32 -1.75
C LYS A 88 13.63 0.59 -0.56
N ARG A 89 14.12 1.81 -0.82
CA ARG A 89 14.34 2.82 0.23
C ARG A 89 13.02 3.26 0.88
N ASP A 90 11.98 3.50 0.08
CA ASP A 90 10.66 3.88 0.59
C ASP A 90 10.07 2.79 1.51
N ALA A 91 10.25 1.51 1.16
CA ALA A 91 9.82 0.39 2.01
C ALA A 91 10.57 0.34 3.36
N THR A 92 11.89 0.58 3.36
CA THR A 92 12.66 0.69 4.62
C THR A 92 12.18 1.89 5.46
N ILE A 93 11.92 3.03 4.83
CA ILE A 93 11.39 4.22 5.54
C ILE A 93 10.05 3.90 6.22
N TRP A 94 9.17 3.13 5.58
CA TRP A 94 7.92 2.69 6.19
C TRP A 94 8.13 1.74 7.36
N GLU A 95 9.01 0.74 7.21
CA GLU A 95 9.34 -0.21 8.27
C GLU A 95 9.90 0.50 9.51
N ASP A 96 10.87 1.40 9.33
CA ASP A 96 11.45 2.20 10.42
C ASP A 96 10.38 3.06 11.11
N TYR A 97 9.58 3.77 10.31
CA TYR A 97 8.53 4.67 10.82
C TYR A 97 7.44 3.93 11.60
N LEU A 98 6.94 2.80 11.08
CA LEU A 98 5.89 2.02 11.73
C LEU A 98 6.39 1.36 13.02
N THR A 99 7.65 0.93 13.03
CA THR A 99 8.34 0.42 14.22
C THR A 99 8.43 1.50 15.30
N GLU A 100 8.89 2.70 14.95
CA GLU A 100 8.97 3.84 15.90
C GLU A 100 7.58 4.25 16.41
N LEU A 101 6.58 4.27 15.53
CA LEU A 101 5.21 4.63 15.89
C LEU A 101 4.57 3.61 16.85
N GLY A 102 5.08 2.37 16.89
CA GLY A 102 4.61 1.30 17.77
C GLY A 102 3.26 0.71 17.34
N VAL A 103 3.00 0.69 16.02
CA VAL A 103 1.78 0.11 15.45
C VAL A 103 2.03 -1.29 14.95
N GLU A 104 1.00 -2.13 14.92
CA GLU A 104 1.12 -3.47 14.32
C GLU A 104 1.17 -3.34 12.80
N PHE A 105 2.16 -3.98 12.16
CA PHE A 105 2.31 -3.93 10.72
C PHE A 105 2.84 -5.22 10.10
N GLU A 106 2.58 -5.39 8.81
CA GLU A 106 3.07 -6.49 7.97
C GLU A 106 3.72 -5.94 6.70
N MET A 107 4.95 -6.38 6.41
CA MET A 107 5.62 -6.15 5.14
C MET A 107 5.25 -7.27 4.17
N VAL A 108 4.48 -6.96 3.12
CA VAL A 108 3.84 -7.93 2.23
C VAL A 108 4.55 -7.95 0.88
N ALA A 109 4.96 -9.13 0.42
CA ALA A 109 5.56 -9.26 -0.91
C ALA A 109 4.57 -8.82 -2.03
N PRO A 110 5.06 -8.12 -3.08
CA PRO A 110 4.29 -7.78 -4.27
C PRO A 110 3.60 -9.01 -4.84
N LYS A 111 2.32 -8.93 -5.20
CA LYS A 111 1.68 -10.03 -5.93
C LYS A 111 2.17 -10.06 -7.37
N ARG A 112 2.36 -11.26 -7.92
CA ARG A 112 2.67 -11.45 -9.35
C ARG A 112 1.40 -11.21 -10.18
N ASN A 113 1.03 -9.95 -10.32
CA ASN A 113 -0.10 -9.55 -11.15
C ASN A 113 0.37 -9.43 -12.60
N ILE A 114 -0.01 -10.41 -13.43
CA ILE A 114 0.26 -10.41 -14.88
C ILE A 114 -0.61 -9.34 -15.58
N THR A 115 -1.82 -9.10 -15.07
CA THR A 115 -2.76 -8.11 -15.60
C THR A 115 -3.06 -7.07 -14.55
N LYS A 116 -2.87 -5.79 -14.87
CA LYS A 116 -3.25 -4.67 -14.00
C LYS A 116 -4.76 -4.66 -13.80
N MET A 117 -5.20 -4.43 -12.57
CA MET A 117 -6.62 -4.36 -12.25
C MET A 117 -7.24 -3.10 -12.86
N SER A 118 -8.30 -3.26 -13.67
CA SER A 118 -9.07 -2.14 -14.20
C SER A 118 -9.91 -1.47 -13.11
N GLN A 119 -10.25 -0.20 -13.31
CA GLN A 119 -11.11 0.52 -12.37
C GLN A 119 -12.52 -0.07 -12.32
N GLU A 120 -13.05 -0.51 -13.46
CA GLU A 120 -14.36 -1.13 -13.58
C GLU A 120 -14.43 -2.42 -12.77
N TYR A 121 -13.42 -3.29 -12.93
CA TYR A 121 -13.33 -4.53 -12.17
C TYR A 121 -13.16 -4.26 -10.67
N PHE A 122 -12.31 -3.30 -10.30
CA PHE A 122 -12.14 -2.90 -8.90
C PHE A 122 -13.44 -2.38 -8.27
N LYS A 123 -14.20 -1.58 -9.01
CA LYS A 123 -15.51 -1.07 -8.58
C LYS A 123 -16.53 -2.20 -8.41
N GLN A 124 -16.56 -3.17 -9.33
CA GLN A 124 -17.43 -4.34 -9.22
C GLN A 124 -17.07 -5.20 -8.01
N LEU A 125 -15.78 -5.42 -7.78
CA LEU A 125 -15.27 -6.25 -6.68
C LEU A 125 -15.48 -5.61 -5.31
N THR A 126 -15.21 -4.31 -5.17
CA THR A 126 -15.14 -3.63 -3.87
C THR A 126 -16.35 -2.73 -3.57
N GLY A 127 -17.18 -2.44 -4.57
CA GLY A 127 -18.25 -1.45 -4.47
C GLY A 127 -17.76 0.01 -4.45
N TRP A 128 -16.45 0.26 -4.56
CA TRP A 128 -15.88 1.61 -4.48
C TRP A 128 -16.22 2.44 -5.73
N LYS A 129 -17.03 3.48 -5.55
CA LYS A 129 -17.58 4.28 -6.67
C LYS A 129 -16.70 5.45 -7.10
N LYS A 130 -15.75 5.88 -6.27
CA LYS A 130 -14.90 7.04 -6.56
C LYS A 130 -13.78 6.68 -7.54
N GLN A 131 -13.19 7.69 -8.16
CA GLN A 131 -12.05 7.53 -9.04
C GLN A 131 -10.87 6.89 -8.30
N THR A 132 -10.12 6.02 -8.98
CA THR A 132 -8.93 5.34 -8.44
C THR A 132 -7.85 5.30 -9.50
N ASN A 133 -6.61 5.23 -9.06
CA ASN A 133 -5.46 4.89 -9.89
C ASN A 133 -4.88 3.54 -9.46
N GLU A 134 -3.87 3.08 -10.19
CA GLU A 134 -3.21 1.79 -9.96
C GLU A 134 -2.71 1.65 -8.51
N HIS A 135 -1.89 2.60 -8.04
CA HIS A 135 -1.34 2.58 -6.69
C HIS A 135 -2.42 2.52 -5.59
N SER A 136 -3.47 3.31 -5.74
CA SER A 136 -4.58 3.29 -4.79
C SER A 136 -5.34 1.96 -4.78
N ARG A 137 -5.47 1.30 -5.95
CA ARG A 137 -6.11 -0.01 -6.05
C ARG A 137 -5.23 -1.09 -5.45
N ASP A 138 -3.93 -1.07 -5.73
CA ASP A 138 -2.97 -2.04 -5.17
C ASP A 138 -2.94 -1.93 -3.64
N ALA A 139 -2.88 -0.72 -3.08
CA ALA A 139 -3.02 -0.48 -1.65
C ALA A 139 -4.33 -1.03 -1.07
N ALA A 140 -5.47 -0.85 -1.77
CA ALA A 140 -6.75 -1.40 -1.34
C ALA A 140 -6.76 -2.94 -1.38
N MET A 141 -6.13 -3.55 -2.38
CA MET A 141 -6.05 -5.01 -2.50
C MET A 141 -5.14 -5.66 -1.46
N LEU A 142 -4.30 -4.90 -0.75
CA LEU A 142 -3.56 -5.41 0.41
C LEU A 142 -4.48 -5.69 1.60
N VAL A 143 -5.57 -4.94 1.75
CA VAL A 143 -6.44 -4.95 2.96
C VAL A 143 -7.86 -5.40 2.69
N PHE A 144 -8.30 -5.45 1.44
CA PHE A 144 -9.66 -5.83 1.09
C PHE A 144 -9.98 -7.28 1.52
N GLY A 145 -11.04 -7.45 2.31
CA GLY A 145 -11.56 -8.76 2.72
C GLY A 145 -11.07 -9.29 4.06
N PHE A 146 -10.17 -8.57 4.75
CA PHE A 146 -9.79 -8.84 6.15
C PHE A 146 -10.91 -8.52 7.15
#